data_AF-A0A662J695-F1
#
_entry.id   AF-A0A662J695-F1
#
_cell.length_a   1.000
_cell.length_b   1.000
_cell.length_c   1.000
_cell.angle_alpha   90.00
_cell.angle_beta   90.00
_cell.angle_gamma   90.00
#
_symmetry.space_group_name_H-M   'P 1'
#
loop_
_entity.id
_entity.type
_entity.pdbx_description
1 polymer ?
#
loop_
_entity_poly.entity_id
_entity_poly.type
_entity_poly.pdbx_seq_one_letter_code
_entity_poly.pdbx_strand_id
1 'polypeptide(L)'
;MKMDIKIVNPSSNIAICTLWAKKELVLKALRETQKMVNIIGTLYTVYGINYLLKTLAKHGKIDTLIVFGPDLSGSGKALITLFKEER
;
A
#
# COMPACT_ATOMS: atom_id res chain seq x y z
N MET A 1 -10.56 12.27 -7.76
CA MET A 1 -10.43 10.79 -7.74
C MET A 1 -10.35 10.34 -6.29
N LYS A 2 -11.15 9.36 -5.86
CA LYS A 2 -11.14 8.85 -4.48
C LYS A 2 -10.07 7.77 -4.34
N MET A 3 -9.30 7.81 -3.26
CA MET A 3 -8.30 6.78 -2.97
C MET A 3 -9.01 5.49 -2.53
N ASP A 4 -8.61 4.36 -3.10
CA ASP A 4 -9.17 3.06 -2.76
C ASP A 4 -8.36 2.39 -1.66
N ILE A 5 -8.57 2.87 -0.43
CA ILE A 5 -7.83 2.46 0.78
C ILE A 5 -8.80 2.03 1.89
N LYS A 6 -8.30 1.22 2.82
CA LYS A 6 -8.97 0.84 4.06
C LYS A 6 -8.00 0.95 5.23
N ILE A 7 -8.39 1.69 6.26
CA ILE A 7 -7.70 1.73 7.55
C ILE A 7 -8.16 0.52 8.36
N VAL A 8 -7.21 -0.21 8.95
CA VAL A 8 -7.44 -1.46 9.71
C VAL A 8 -7.04 -1.26 11.17
N ASN A 9 -5.78 -0.95 11.44
CA ASN A 9 -5.29 -0.65 12.78
C ASN A 9 -4.36 0.58 12.80
N PRO A 10 -4.85 1.79 13.12
CA PRO A 10 -4.06 3.01 13.15
C PRO A 10 -2.82 2.99 14.05
N SER A 11 -2.71 2.02 14.98
CA SER A 11 -1.56 1.87 15.86
C SER A 11 -0.40 1.08 15.26
N SER A 12 -0.61 0.34 14.17
CA SER A 12 0.41 -0.45 13.48
C SER A 12 1.35 0.43 12.62
N ASN A 13 2.54 -0.09 12.29
CA ASN A 13 3.52 0.51 11.39
C ASN A 13 3.53 -0.05 9.95
N ILE A 14 2.66 -1.03 9.63
CA ILE A 14 2.68 -1.71 8.32
C ILE A 14 1.59 -1.17 7.39
N ALA A 15 1.97 -0.75 6.18
CA ALA A 15 1.04 -0.53 5.06
C ALA A 15 1.16 -1.64 4.01
N ILE A 16 0.05 -1.94 3.32
CA ILE A 16 0.02 -2.88 2.20
C ILE A 16 -0.52 -2.20 0.95
N CYS A 17 0.27 -2.22 -0.12
CA CYS A 17 -0.12 -1.84 -1.47
C CYS A 17 -0.41 -3.11 -2.29
N THR A 18 -1.66 -3.32 -2.69
CA THR A 18 -2.11 -4.55 -3.36
C THR A 18 -2.07 -4.49 -4.89
N LEU A 19 -1.53 -3.42 -5.47
CA LEU A 19 -1.50 -3.18 -6.91
C LEU A 19 -2.89 -3.43 -7.54
N TRP A 20 -3.00 -4.38 -8.48
CA TRP A 20 -4.25 -4.77 -9.12
C TRP A 20 -5.04 -5.87 -8.40
N ALA A 21 -4.52 -6.44 -7.31
CA ALA A 21 -5.29 -7.37 -6.48
C ALA A 21 -6.33 -6.63 -5.64
N LYS A 22 -7.53 -7.22 -5.52
CA LYS A 22 -8.60 -6.70 -4.65
C LYS A 22 -8.16 -6.74 -3.19
N LYS A 23 -8.02 -5.57 -2.57
CA LYS A 23 -7.56 -5.44 -1.18
C LYS A 23 -8.40 -6.22 -0.18
N GLU A 24 -9.70 -6.40 -0.42
CA GLU A 24 -10.60 -7.17 0.45
C GLU A 24 -10.22 -8.65 0.47
N LEU A 25 -9.80 -9.20 -0.67
CA LEU A 25 -9.37 -10.60 -0.76
C LEU A 25 -8.01 -10.80 -0.08
N VAL A 26 -7.08 -9.86 -0.28
CA VAL A 26 -5.78 -9.87 0.40
C VAL A 26 -5.96 -9.77 1.90
N LEU A 27 -6.78 -8.82 2.37
CA LEU A 27 -7.07 -8.64 3.79
C LEU A 27 -7.73 -9.88 4.41
N LYS A 28 -8.70 -10.50 3.71
CA LYS A 28 -9.33 -11.75 4.15
C LYS A 28 -8.33 -12.89 4.27
N ALA A 29 -7.35 -12.96 3.36
CA ALA A 29 -6.32 -14.00 3.38
C ALA A 29 -5.37 -13.89 4.59
N LEU A 30 -5.19 -12.68 5.15
CA LEU A 30 -4.36 -12.45 6.35
C LEU A 30 -4.98 -13.00 7.64
N ARG A 31 -6.31 -13.23 7.69
CA ARG A 31 -7.00 -13.76 8.89
C ARG A 31 -6.67 -12.93 10.14
N GLU A 32 -6.09 -13.55 11.17
CA GLU A 32 -5.71 -12.90 12.43
C GLU A 32 -4.58 -11.88 12.30
N THR A 33 -3.71 -12.03 11.29
CA THR A 33 -2.57 -11.09 11.10
C THR A 33 -3.01 -9.77 10.50
N GLN A 34 -4.27 -9.64 10.05
CA GLN A 34 -4.80 -8.36 9.56
C GLN A 34 -4.69 -7.24 10.61
N LYS A 35 -4.72 -7.57 11.91
CA LYS A 35 -4.54 -6.59 13.01
C LYS A 35 -3.16 -5.93 13.03
N MET A 36 -2.18 -6.54 12.36
CA MET A 36 -0.84 -5.99 12.19
C MET A 36 -0.78 -4.99 11.03
N VAL A 37 -1.86 -4.77 10.28
CA VAL A 37 -1.89 -3.84 9.16
C VAL A 37 -2.48 -2.51 9.61
N ASN A 38 -1.79 -1.41 9.34
CA ASN A 38 -2.32 -0.06 9.52
C ASN A 38 -3.31 0.28 8.42
N ILE A 39 -2.83 0.30 7.17
CA ILE A 39 -3.61 0.66 5.98
C ILE A 39 -3.34 -0.35 4.88
N ILE A 40 -4.39 -0.69 4.13
CA ILE A 40 -4.29 -1.45 2.89
C ILE A 40 -4.96 -0.68 1.75
N GLY A 41 -4.36 -0.69 0.55
CA GLY A 41 -4.91 0.02 -0.61
C GLY A 41 -4.40 -0.50 -1.94
N THR A 42 -5.10 -0.14 -3.01
CA THR A 42 -4.75 -0.51 -4.39
C THR A 42 -3.92 0.57 -5.07
N LEU A 43 -3.11 0.17 -6.07
CA LEU A 43 -2.29 1.09 -6.85
C LEU A 43 -2.28 0.69 -8.33
N TYR A 44 -3.19 1.29 -9.10
CA TYR A 44 -3.40 0.93 -10.51
C TYR A 44 -2.58 1.74 -11.51
N THR A 45 -1.94 2.84 -11.09
CA THR A 45 -1.21 3.73 -12.01
C THR A 45 0.04 4.31 -11.34
N VAL A 46 1.03 4.69 -12.15
CA VAL A 46 2.24 5.39 -11.68
C VAL A 46 1.88 6.72 -11.01
N TYR A 47 0.92 7.48 -11.55
CA TYR A 47 0.43 8.71 -10.92
C TYR A 47 -0.17 8.47 -9.51
N GLY A 48 -0.73 7.28 -9.28
CA GLY A 48 -1.23 6.83 -7.99
C GLY A 48 -0.19 6.87 -6.87
N ILE A 49 1.10 6.79 -7.20
CA ILE A 49 2.21 6.83 -6.22
C ILE A 49 2.17 8.14 -5.42
N ASN A 50 1.83 9.27 -6.04
CA ASN A 50 1.71 10.55 -5.34
C ASN A 50 0.69 10.51 -4.20
N TYR A 51 -0.45 9.84 -4.42
CA TYR A 51 -1.48 9.68 -3.40
C TYR A 51 -1.05 8.69 -2.31
N LEU A 52 -0.32 7.64 -2.68
CA LEU A 52 0.29 6.71 -1.75
C LEU A 52 1.25 7.45 -0.80
N LEU A 53 2.19 8.23 -1.33
CA LEU A 53 3.14 9.01 -0.54
C LEU A 53 2.44 10.02 0.38
N LYS A 54 1.43 10.74 -0.14
CA LYS A 54 0.60 11.65 0.67
C LYS A 54 -0.15 10.92 1.78
N THR A 55 -0.55 9.67 1.55
CA THR A 55 -1.23 8.84 2.55
C THR A 55 -0.25 8.41 3.63
N LEU A 56 0.93 7.92 3.25
CA LEU A 56 1.98 7.54 4.20
C LEU A 56 2.43 8.73 5.06
N ALA A 57 2.67 9.90 4.45
CA ALA A 57 3.07 11.11 5.16
C ALA A 57 2.05 11.57 6.22
N LYS A 58 0.75 11.30 6.01
CA LYS A 58 -0.30 11.59 6.99
C LYS A 58 -0.38 10.60 8.15
N HIS A 59 0.22 9.42 8.00
CA HIS A 59 0.19 8.34 8.98
C HIS A 59 1.62 8.05 9.43
N GLY A 60 2.21 8.98 10.19
CA GLY A 60 3.64 8.97 10.57
C GLY A 60 4.10 7.79 11.44
N LYS A 61 3.24 6.83 11.77
CA LYS A 61 3.62 5.55 12.38
C LYS A 61 4.05 4.51 11.36
N ILE A 62 3.67 4.68 10.09
CA ILE A 62 3.96 3.70 9.04
C ILE A 62 5.41 3.84 8.61
N ASP A 63 6.21 2.81 8.85
CA ASP A 63 7.62 2.72 8.46
C ASP A 63 7.87 1.59 7.44
N THR A 64 6.89 0.71 7.24
CA THR A 64 7.02 -0.49 6.43
C THR A 64 5.91 -0.52 5.38
N LEU A 65 6.29 -0.53 4.11
CA LEU A 65 5.37 -0.68 2.97
C LEU A 65 5.59 -2.04 2.29
N ILE A 66 4.60 -2.91 2.39
CA ILE A 66 4.56 -4.18 1.65
C ILE A 66 3.89 -3.94 0.31
N VAL A 67 4.57 -4.28 -0.78
CA VAL A 67 4.02 -4.26 -2.14
C VAL A 67 3.71 -5.69 -2.56
N PHE A 68 2.45 -5.98 -2.89
CA PHE A 68 1.97 -7.32 -3.20
C PHE A 68 0.95 -7.30 -4.35
N GLY A 69 0.95 -8.33 -5.19
CA GLY A 69 -0.06 -8.52 -6.22
C GLY A 69 0.44 -8.30 -7.65
N PRO A 70 -0.45 -8.43 -8.66
CA PRO A 70 -0.10 -8.27 -10.07
C PRO A 70 0.15 -6.80 -10.43
N ASP A 71 1.28 -6.53 -11.08
CA ASP A 71 1.64 -5.20 -11.58
C ASP A 71 1.30 -5.03 -13.06
N LEU A 72 0.02 -4.82 -13.39
CA LEU A 72 -0.43 -4.72 -14.78
C LEU A 72 -0.08 -3.38 -15.45
N SER A 73 0.34 -2.38 -14.65
CA SER A 73 0.56 -1.00 -15.08
C SER A 73 2.00 -0.51 -14.87
N GLY A 74 2.89 -1.37 -14.38
CA GLY A 74 4.27 -1.00 -14.00
C GLY A 74 4.36 -0.06 -12.79
N SER A 75 3.26 0.13 -12.05
CA SER A 75 3.20 1.04 -10.90
C SER A 75 3.95 0.47 -9.70
N GLY A 76 3.93 -0.85 -9.52
CA GLY A 76 4.70 -1.54 -8.49
C GLY A 76 6.20 -1.41 -8.75
N LYS A 77 6.65 -1.65 -9.98
CA LYS A 77 8.05 -1.45 -10.39
C LYS A 77 8.49 0.00 -10.16
N ALA A 78 7.72 0.98 -10.64
CA ALA A 78 8.04 2.39 -10.48
C ALA A 78 8.13 2.79 -8.99
N LEU A 79 7.22 2.29 -8.16
CA LEU A 79 7.24 2.52 -6.71
C LEU A 79 8.49 1.92 -6.06
N ILE A 80 8.86 0.68 -6.39
CA ILE A 80 10.06 0.05 -5.85
C ILE A 80 11.32 0.81 -6.28
N THR A 81 11.41 1.24 -7.54
CA THR A 81 12.53 2.06 -8.03
C THR A 81 12.64 3.35 -7.23
N LEU A 82 11.55 4.06 -6.99
CA LEU A 82 11.53 5.30 -6.21
C LEU A 82 12.14 5.15 -4.81
N PHE A 83 11.88 4.02 -4.13
CA PHE A 83 12.40 3.77 -2.78
C PHE A 83 13.81 3.15 -2.77
N LYS A 84 14.27 2.59 -3.89
CA LYS A 84 15.60 1.98 -4.03
C LYS A 84 16.66 2.91 -4.61
N GLU A 85 16.24 3.99 -5.29
CA GLU A 85 17.16 5.04 -5.71
C GLU A 85 17.65 5.81 -4.48
N GLU A 86 18.62 5.20 -3.78
CA GLU A 86 19.55 5.91 -2.93
C GLU A 86 20.39 6.83 -3.83
N ARG A 87 20.24 8.13 -3.64
CA ARG A 87 21.25 9.12 -3.99
C ARG A 87 22.05 9.44 -2.74
#